data_AF-A0A7X7LSC4-F1
#
_entry.id   AF-A0A7X7LSC4-F1
#
_cell.length_a   1.000
_cell.length_b   1.000
_cell.length_c   1.000
_cell.angle_alpha   90.00
_cell.angle_beta   90.00
_cell.angle_gamma   90.00
#
_symmetry.space_group_name_H-M   'P 1'
#
loop_
_entity.id
_entity.type
_entity.pdbx_description
1 polymer ?
#
loop_
_entity_poly.entity_id
_entity_poly.type
_entity_poly.pdbx_seq_one_letter_code
_entity_poly.pdbx_strand_id
1 'polypeptide(L)'
;MNAKTTKKWLIGLLSLTLGLTLLGCKDQSTTSDVIIDPEAIIPAITYPDLVYFQGDGFSVTYQDLYEEIKINDGLNQLLMMIDEDLLATQIASVTSSEIAEKIKELTYGTTDDTVISDMTPEEKAEAERLYLENLRILGFQENPESYLRLVIARENFAINQMSLAENEEESWYIGPQAIAKYYEENMEPDLRTIKIRFTSEPDARNIMESLNLVGRSDGFLYRYTGTKPINEVTRFDETNTVKLTNDEVIVAFIQMYNLVYGDYRTLLEETATISELEANPDLVVEYATINAFNPNLTKFLYQSLGTLSESEANPESSLFYTYVPAKYYGSKDTSYYMICNLSKTVKADTTDFDGDEAALKALIGADLYEKIEQTIIDTNLKSTGFVSARLVEFRNTHDFQLLDYYLAIDYQSVDSEYEMEGDGHATTVATYDEESITADQLLTYAMNQNAPLYLLYASQLKALQAAYYDDVYCPNPTACQVDYT
;
A
#
# COMPACT_ATOMS: atom_id res chain seq x y z
N MET A 1 -14.60 0.19 -19.17
CA MET A 1 -14.03 1.04 -18.10
C MET A 1 -12.66 0.49 -17.76
N ASN A 2 -11.62 1.31 -17.96
CA ASN A 2 -10.22 0.88 -17.94
C ASN A 2 -9.69 0.73 -16.49
N ALA A 3 -8.97 -0.35 -16.22
CA ALA A 3 -8.30 -0.59 -14.94
C ALA A 3 -7.18 0.43 -14.60
N LYS A 4 -6.78 1.27 -15.55
CA LYS A 4 -5.86 2.42 -15.31
C LYS A 4 -6.55 3.61 -14.63
N THR A 5 -7.87 3.75 -14.76
CA THR A 5 -8.62 4.89 -14.19
C THR A 5 -8.97 4.69 -12.70
N THR A 6 -9.00 3.46 -12.21
CA THR A 6 -9.28 3.15 -10.80
C THR A 6 -8.08 3.38 -9.87
N LYS A 7 -6.84 3.37 -10.38
CA LYS A 7 -5.63 3.72 -9.59
C LYS A 7 -5.45 5.22 -9.35
N LYS A 8 -6.08 6.08 -10.16
CA LYS A 8 -5.95 7.55 -10.08
C LYS A 8 -6.81 8.20 -9.00
N TRP A 9 -7.82 7.48 -8.48
CA TRP A 9 -8.75 8.00 -7.46
C TRP A 9 -8.43 7.56 -6.03
N LEU A 10 -7.38 6.76 -5.82
CA LEU A 10 -6.94 6.34 -4.49
C LEU A 10 -5.88 7.25 -3.85
N ILE A 11 -5.19 8.07 -4.66
CA ILE A 11 -4.04 8.88 -4.21
C ILE A 11 -4.47 9.98 -3.23
N GLY A 12 -5.68 10.56 -3.40
CA GLY A 12 -6.23 11.53 -2.46
C GLY A 12 -6.89 10.94 -1.21
N LEU A 13 -7.08 9.61 -1.14
CA LEU A 13 -7.69 8.96 0.02
C LEU A 13 -6.64 8.51 1.06
N LEU A 14 -5.43 8.15 0.59
CA LEU A 14 -4.33 7.67 1.44
C LEU A 14 -3.70 8.77 2.31
N SER A 15 -3.68 10.03 1.83
CA SER A 15 -3.17 11.18 2.58
C SER A 15 -4.13 11.68 3.66
N LEU A 16 -5.42 11.29 3.62
CA LEU A 16 -6.33 11.49 4.75
C LEU A 16 -6.11 10.44 5.85
N THR A 17 -5.88 9.17 5.48
CA THR A 17 -5.85 8.07 6.46
C THR A 17 -4.68 8.07 7.44
N LEU A 18 -3.54 8.69 7.09
CA LEU A 18 -2.36 8.73 7.98
C LEU A 18 -2.33 9.95 8.92
N GLY A 19 -3.11 10.97 8.62
CA GLY A 19 -3.10 12.24 9.35
C GLY A 19 -4.41 12.64 10.02
N LEU A 20 -5.52 12.03 9.57
CA LEU A 20 -6.87 12.37 9.95
C LEU A 20 -7.73 11.10 9.83
N THR A 21 -7.94 10.41 10.94
CA THR A 21 -9.32 10.05 11.25
C THR A 21 -10.08 11.36 11.46
N LEU A 22 -10.40 12.06 10.37
CA LEU A 22 -11.55 12.94 10.36
C LEU A 22 -12.70 11.97 10.65
N LEU A 23 -13.07 11.90 11.92
CA LEU A 23 -14.30 11.32 12.41
C LEU A 23 -15.44 12.20 11.86
N GLY A 24 -15.58 12.23 10.54
CA GLY A 24 -16.83 12.64 9.92
C GLY A 24 -17.85 11.65 10.42
N CYS A 25 -18.87 12.15 11.11
CA CYS A 25 -20.02 11.39 11.61
C CYS A 25 -20.36 10.29 10.62
N LYS A 26 -19.91 9.07 10.91
CA LYS A 26 -20.35 7.91 10.17
C LYS A 26 -21.78 7.75 10.62
N ASP A 27 -22.72 7.83 9.69
CA ASP A 27 -24.12 7.41 9.86
C ASP A 27 -24.17 5.89 10.16
N GLN A 28 -23.53 5.45 11.25
CA GLN A 28 -23.92 4.23 11.90
C GLN A 28 -25.06 4.62 12.83
N SER A 29 -26.27 4.35 12.35
CA SER A 29 -27.40 4.12 13.23
C SER A 29 -27.10 2.87 14.07
N THR A 30 -26.21 2.98 15.05
CA THR A 30 -26.17 2.07 16.19
C THR A 30 -27.41 2.40 17.00
N THR A 31 -28.41 1.52 16.92
CA THR A 31 -29.49 1.43 17.91
C THR A 31 -28.96 0.90 19.24
N SER A 32 -27.80 1.39 19.68
CA SER A 32 -27.37 1.28 21.06
C SER A 32 -27.98 2.51 21.72
N ASP A 33 -28.88 2.31 22.67
CA ASP A 33 -29.33 3.39 23.53
C ASP A 33 -28.07 4.08 24.06
N VAL A 34 -27.80 5.32 23.62
CA VAL A 34 -26.76 6.16 24.23
C VAL A 34 -27.31 6.46 25.62
N ILE A 35 -26.93 5.64 26.59
CA ILE A 35 -27.23 5.87 27.99
C ILE A 35 -26.37 7.06 28.39
N ILE A 36 -26.88 8.28 28.19
CA ILE A 36 -26.27 9.48 28.77
C ILE A 36 -26.26 9.26 30.28
N ASP A 37 -25.08 9.14 30.87
CA ASP A 37 -24.96 9.09 32.31
C ASP A 37 -25.34 10.47 32.88
N PRO A 38 -26.48 10.60 33.58
CA PRO A 38 -26.92 11.88 34.11
C PRO A 38 -26.04 12.37 35.28
N GLU A 39 -25.16 11.53 35.82
CA GLU A 39 -24.24 11.85 36.91
C GLU A 39 -22.84 12.25 36.40
N ALA A 40 -22.57 12.18 35.09
CA ALA A 40 -21.28 12.54 34.50
C ALA A 40 -20.90 14.01 34.74
N ILE A 41 -19.70 14.23 35.27
CA ILE A 41 -19.07 15.53 35.47
C ILE A 41 -18.32 15.90 34.19
N ILE A 42 -18.81 16.93 33.50
CA ILE A 42 -18.20 17.42 32.26
C ILE A 42 -17.15 18.51 32.59
N PRO A 43 -15.90 18.37 32.13
CA PRO A 43 -14.86 19.38 32.29
C PRO A 43 -15.25 20.74 31.70
N ALA A 44 -15.15 21.79 32.52
CA ALA A 44 -15.44 23.17 32.13
C ALA A 44 -14.16 24.00 31.97
N ILE A 45 -14.16 24.91 31.00
CA ILE A 45 -13.11 25.91 30.81
C ILE A 45 -13.25 27.08 31.78
N THR A 46 -12.17 27.82 31.98
CA THR A 46 -12.19 29.06 32.74
C THR A 46 -12.81 30.19 31.89
N TYR A 47 -13.76 30.93 32.48
CA TYR A 47 -14.50 32.04 31.83
C TYR A 47 -15.34 31.65 30.60
N PRO A 48 -16.26 30.68 30.72
CA PRO A 48 -17.05 30.18 29.58
C PRO A 48 -17.88 31.28 28.89
N ASP A 49 -18.39 32.25 29.66
CA ASP A 49 -19.28 33.32 29.17
C ASP A 49 -18.54 34.51 28.55
N LEU A 50 -17.21 34.53 28.57
CA LEU A 50 -16.45 35.64 28.02
C LEU A 50 -16.59 35.65 26.49
N VAL A 51 -16.95 36.80 25.93
CA VAL A 51 -17.11 36.97 24.48
C VAL A 51 -15.73 36.98 23.81
N TYR A 52 -15.50 36.01 22.93
CA TYR A 52 -14.33 35.93 22.07
C TYR A 52 -14.49 36.79 20.81
N PHE A 53 -15.66 36.72 20.17
CA PHE A 53 -15.95 37.45 18.94
C PHE A 53 -17.35 38.05 18.95
N GLN A 54 -17.48 39.26 18.41
CA GLN A 54 -18.75 39.96 18.26
C GLN A 54 -19.01 40.22 16.78
N GLY A 55 -20.09 39.62 16.26
CA GLY A 55 -20.64 39.87 14.93
C GLY A 55 -21.85 40.82 14.96
N ASP A 56 -22.46 41.02 13.80
CA ASP A 56 -23.68 41.81 13.66
C ASP A 56 -24.89 41.02 14.15
N GLY A 57 -25.40 41.39 15.33
CA GLY A 57 -26.55 40.72 15.95
C GLY A 57 -26.24 39.39 16.66
N PHE A 58 -24.98 38.96 16.74
CA PHE A 58 -24.60 37.75 17.49
C PHE A 58 -23.23 37.87 18.15
N SER A 59 -22.99 37.06 19.18
CA SER A 59 -21.69 36.92 19.85
C SER A 59 -21.30 35.45 19.96
N VAL A 60 -19.99 35.19 19.91
CA VAL A 60 -19.37 33.89 20.15
C VAL A 60 -18.56 33.98 21.43
N THR A 61 -18.86 33.12 22.40
CA THR A 61 -18.14 33.01 23.67
C THR A 61 -17.03 31.96 23.60
N TYR A 62 -16.19 31.89 24.62
CA TYR A 62 -15.22 30.80 24.75
C TYR A 62 -15.88 29.44 24.94
N GLN A 63 -17.04 29.37 25.60
CA GLN A 63 -17.80 28.13 25.69
C GLN A 63 -18.25 27.64 24.31
N ASP A 64 -18.77 28.54 23.47
CA ASP A 64 -19.19 28.18 22.10
C ASP A 64 -18.01 27.58 21.31
N LEU A 65 -16.82 28.18 21.43
CA LEU A 65 -15.62 27.66 20.75
C LEU A 65 -15.21 26.29 21.29
N TYR A 66 -15.23 26.10 22.61
CA TYR A 66 -14.83 24.85 23.23
C TYR A 66 -15.78 23.70 22.88
N GLU A 67 -17.09 23.96 22.80
CA GLU A 67 -18.07 22.98 22.33
C GLU A 67 -17.80 22.57 20.87
N GLU A 68 -17.54 23.53 19.98
CA GLU A 68 -17.20 23.22 18.59
C GLU A 68 -15.87 22.48 18.46
N ILE A 69 -14.88 22.78 19.30
CA ILE A 69 -13.64 22.00 19.37
C ILE A 69 -13.98 20.55 19.72
N LYS A 70 -14.69 20.33 20.84
CA LYS A 70 -15.06 18.98 21.28
C LYS A 70 -15.81 18.18 20.21
N ILE A 71 -16.81 18.80 19.58
CA ILE A 71 -17.68 18.13 18.59
C ILE A 71 -16.93 17.78 17.31
N ASN A 72 -16.06 18.67 16.81
CA ASN A 72 -15.50 18.51 15.47
C ASN A 72 -14.11 17.84 15.46
N ASP A 73 -13.28 18.08 16.48
CA ASP A 73 -11.86 17.66 16.43
C ASP A 73 -11.21 17.45 17.81
N GLY A 74 -11.97 17.53 18.91
CA GLY A 74 -11.43 17.63 20.26
C GLY A 74 -10.64 16.40 20.68
N LEU A 75 -11.12 15.21 20.31
CA LEU A 75 -10.39 13.97 20.56
C LEU A 75 -9.05 13.93 19.81
N ASN A 76 -9.03 14.29 18.52
CA ASN A 76 -7.79 14.31 17.75
C ASN A 76 -6.78 15.32 18.32
N GLN A 77 -7.23 16.51 18.69
CA GLN A 77 -6.38 17.54 19.31
C GLN A 77 -5.82 17.05 20.64
N LEU A 78 -6.64 16.40 21.47
CA LEU A 78 -6.21 15.80 22.73
C LEU A 78 -5.17 14.69 22.52
N LEU A 79 -5.42 13.76 21.60
CA LEU A 79 -4.49 12.67 21.30
C LEU A 79 -3.19 13.19 20.68
N MET A 80 -3.23 14.24 19.86
CA MET A 80 -2.01 14.90 19.37
C MET A 80 -1.22 15.53 20.52
N MET A 81 -1.88 16.26 21.42
CA MET A 81 -1.24 16.88 22.56
C MET A 81 -0.56 15.85 23.48
N ILE A 82 -1.20 14.70 23.71
CA ILE A 82 -0.63 13.60 24.50
C ILE A 82 0.54 12.94 23.77
N ASP A 83 0.38 12.63 22.48
CA ASP A 83 1.44 11.98 21.71
C ASP A 83 2.66 12.89 21.52
N GLU A 84 2.48 14.21 21.46
CA GLU A 84 3.60 15.16 21.42
C GLU A 84 4.50 15.04 22.66
N ASP A 85 3.91 14.75 23.82
CA ASP A 85 4.65 14.52 25.06
C ASP A 85 5.25 13.11 25.12
N LEU A 86 4.42 12.08 24.95
CA LEU A 86 4.85 10.68 25.04
C LEU A 86 5.90 10.30 23.99
N LEU A 87 5.84 10.89 22.78
CA LEU A 87 6.77 10.65 21.68
C LEU A 87 7.82 11.76 21.53
N ALA A 88 8.03 12.62 22.53
CA ALA A 88 8.95 13.75 22.44
C ALA A 88 10.37 13.36 21.96
N THR A 89 10.86 12.19 22.38
CA THR A 89 12.19 11.68 21.96
C THR A 89 12.18 11.30 20.48
N GLN A 90 11.14 10.61 20.02
CA GLN A 90 10.97 10.17 18.64
C GLN A 90 10.80 11.39 17.73
N ILE A 91 9.99 12.38 18.14
CA ILE A 91 9.79 13.67 17.44
C ILE A 91 11.13 14.40 17.25
N ALA A 92 11.97 14.45 18.29
CA ALA A 92 13.28 15.07 18.23
C ALA A 92 14.27 14.30 17.32
N SER A 93 14.07 12.99 17.15
CA SER A 93 14.92 12.16 16.29
C SER A 93 14.59 12.28 14.80
N VAL A 94 13.41 12.81 14.45
CA VAL A 94 12.98 12.97 13.05
C VAL A 94 13.96 13.85 12.27
N THR A 95 14.45 13.31 11.17
CA THR A 95 15.43 13.92 10.30
C THR A 95 14.79 14.77 9.21
N SER A 96 15.55 15.72 8.65
CA SER A 96 15.08 16.51 7.51
C SER A 96 14.83 15.68 6.25
N SER A 97 15.52 14.54 6.09
CA SER A 97 15.27 13.60 4.99
C SER A 97 13.91 12.93 5.10
N GLU A 98 13.54 12.45 6.30
CA GLU A 98 12.23 11.84 6.52
C GLU A 98 11.11 12.87 6.29
N ILE A 99 11.30 14.12 6.73
CA ILE A 99 10.35 15.20 6.46
C ILE A 99 10.18 15.42 4.95
N ALA A 100 11.28 15.46 4.19
CA ALA A 100 11.22 15.65 2.75
C ALA A 100 10.51 14.49 2.04
N GLU A 101 10.77 13.25 2.45
CA GLU A 101 10.08 12.06 1.92
C GLU A 101 8.60 12.05 2.28
N LYS A 102 8.24 12.38 3.53
CA LYS A 102 6.85 12.49 3.96
C LYS A 102 6.10 13.59 3.20
N ILE A 103 6.74 14.72 2.91
CA ILE A 103 6.14 15.76 2.05
C ILE A 103 5.86 15.20 0.66
N LYS A 104 6.79 14.47 0.04
CA LYS A 104 6.55 13.84 -1.28
C LYS A 104 5.40 12.86 -1.22
N GLU A 105 5.37 12.01 -0.19
CA GLU A 105 4.29 11.03 -0.01
C GLU A 105 2.93 11.69 0.19
N LEU A 106 2.82 12.68 1.09
CA LEU A 106 1.55 13.37 1.35
C LEU A 106 1.11 14.24 0.16
N THR A 107 2.04 14.75 -0.64
CA THR A 107 1.74 15.54 -1.84
C THR A 107 1.34 14.65 -3.01
N TYR A 108 2.15 13.66 -3.37
CA TYR A 108 2.03 12.90 -4.62
C TYR A 108 1.54 11.45 -4.43
N GLY A 109 1.38 10.98 -3.19
CA GLY A 109 1.03 9.60 -2.85
C GLY A 109 2.16 8.58 -3.07
N THR A 110 3.39 9.04 -3.27
CA THR A 110 4.57 8.21 -3.48
C THR A 110 5.85 8.99 -3.20
N THR A 111 6.93 8.28 -2.88
CA THR A 111 8.28 8.81 -2.76
C THR A 111 9.14 8.54 -4.01
N ASP A 112 8.62 7.80 -5.00
CA ASP A 112 9.34 7.43 -6.22
C ASP A 112 9.41 8.60 -7.21
N ASP A 113 10.61 9.17 -7.35
CA ASP A 113 10.88 10.31 -8.23
C ASP A 113 10.59 10.01 -9.72
N THR A 114 10.69 8.75 -10.15
CA THR A 114 10.34 8.36 -11.53
C THR A 114 8.85 8.46 -11.76
N VAL A 115 8.04 7.95 -10.82
CA VAL A 115 6.58 8.05 -10.86
C VAL A 115 6.13 9.50 -10.80
N ILE A 116 6.76 10.31 -9.94
CA ILE A 116 6.48 11.75 -9.86
C ILE A 116 6.89 12.45 -11.17
N SER A 117 8.01 12.08 -11.78
CA SER A 117 8.47 12.69 -13.03
C SER A 117 7.52 12.44 -14.21
N ASP A 118 6.84 11.30 -14.21
CA ASP A 118 5.87 10.89 -15.23
C ASP A 118 4.49 11.58 -15.11
N MET A 119 4.21 12.27 -14.00
CA MET A 119 2.97 13.04 -13.81
C MET A 119 2.93 14.29 -14.70
N THR A 120 1.74 14.66 -15.18
CA THR A 120 1.59 15.90 -15.97
C THR A 120 1.73 17.15 -15.09
N PRO A 121 2.05 18.32 -15.67
CA PRO A 121 2.10 19.57 -14.90
C PRO A 121 0.80 19.89 -14.15
N GLU A 122 -0.35 19.56 -14.74
CA GLU A 122 -1.66 19.75 -14.12
C GLU A 122 -1.88 18.79 -12.95
N GLU A 123 -1.45 17.53 -13.07
CA GLU A 123 -1.53 16.55 -11.97
C GLU A 123 -0.68 16.99 -10.78
N LYS A 124 0.53 17.52 -11.01
CA LYS A 124 1.41 18.05 -9.96
C LYS A 124 0.83 19.28 -9.27
N ALA A 125 0.36 20.25 -10.06
CA ALA A 125 -0.21 21.49 -9.51
C ALA A 125 -1.45 21.21 -8.64
N GLU A 126 -2.29 20.26 -9.04
CA GLU A 126 -3.45 19.84 -8.25
C GLU A 126 -3.03 19.13 -6.96
N ALA A 127 -2.07 18.19 -7.04
CA ALA A 127 -1.53 17.49 -5.88
C ALA A 127 -0.95 18.46 -4.83
N GLU A 128 -0.13 19.42 -5.28
CA GLU A 128 0.46 20.47 -4.43
C GLU A 128 -0.61 21.39 -3.81
N ARG A 129 -1.64 21.75 -4.58
CA ARG A 129 -2.78 22.54 -4.09
C ARG A 129 -3.52 21.80 -2.99
N LEU A 130 -3.85 20.53 -3.20
CA LEU A 130 -4.57 19.70 -2.23
C LEU A 130 -3.76 19.52 -0.94
N TYR A 131 -2.44 19.31 -1.05
CA TYR A 131 -1.56 19.24 0.10
C TYR A 131 -1.62 20.51 0.96
N LEU A 132 -1.50 21.69 0.34
CA LEU A 132 -1.57 22.98 1.05
C LEU A 132 -2.97 23.25 1.64
N GLU A 133 -4.03 22.85 0.95
CA GLU A 133 -5.41 22.97 1.46
C GLU A 133 -5.63 22.08 2.68
N ASN A 134 -5.12 20.84 2.66
CA ASN A 134 -5.19 19.94 3.80
C ASN A 134 -4.45 20.52 5.01
N LEU A 135 -3.23 21.04 4.83
CA LEU A 135 -2.50 21.71 5.92
C LEU A 135 -3.26 22.92 6.48
N ARG A 136 -3.98 23.67 5.64
CA ARG A 136 -4.81 24.79 6.09
C ARG A 136 -6.00 24.31 6.92
N ILE A 137 -6.72 23.29 6.45
CA ILE A 137 -7.86 22.72 7.17
C ILE A 137 -7.42 22.14 8.51
N LEU A 138 -6.22 21.57 8.56
CA LEU A 138 -5.61 21.02 9.77
C LEU A 138 -5.03 22.07 10.73
N GLY A 139 -4.92 23.33 10.31
CA GLY A 139 -4.31 24.39 11.13
C GLY A 139 -2.77 24.46 11.08
N PHE A 140 -2.12 23.58 10.34
CA PHE A 140 -0.66 23.50 10.26
C PHE A 140 -0.04 24.21 9.05
N GLN A 141 -0.77 25.06 8.33
CA GLN A 141 -0.22 25.78 7.17
C GLN A 141 0.98 26.67 7.55
N GLU A 142 0.93 27.33 8.71
CA GLU A 142 1.99 28.23 9.18
C GLU A 142 3.15 27.49 9.85
N ASN A 143 2.93 26.25 10.29
CA ASN A 143 3.94 25.40 10.91
C ASN A 143 3.78 23.91 10.52
N PRO A 144 4.02 23.56 9.25
CA PRO A 144 3.83 22.19 8.77
C PRO A 144 4.86 21.23 9.36
N GLU A 145 6.03 21.73 9.77
CA GLU A 145 7.11 20.89 10.29
C GLU A 145 6.72 20.20 11.60
N SER A 146 6.09 20.89 12.55
CA SER A 146 5.64 20.28 13.81
C SER A 146 4.69 19.11 13.57
N TYR A 147 3.71 19.30 12.68
CA TYR A 147 2.79 18.24 12.30
C TYR A 147 3.49 17.05 11.64
N LEU A 148 4.35 17.32 10.65
CA LEU A 148 5.08 16.27 9.95
C LEU A 148 5.95 15.47 10.90
N ARG A 149 6.61 16.11 11.86
CA ARG A 149 7.41 15.43 12.89
C ARG A 149 6.56 14.52 13.76
N LEU A 150 5.39 14.95 14.19
CA LEU A 150 4.48 14.10 14.97
C LEU A 150 4.00 12.89 14.16
N VAL A 151 3.59 13.09 12.91
CA VAL A 151 3.15 11.99 12.02
C VAL A 151 4.28 10.97 11.80
N ILE A 152 5.48 11.45 11.47
CA ILE A 152 6.65 10.58 11.27
C ILE A 152 7.03 9.87 12.57
N ALA A 153 6.99 10.56 13.71
CA ALA A 153 7.31 9.94 15.01
C ALA A 153 6.34 8.81 15.36
N ARG A 154 5.05 8.96 15.08
CA ARG A 154 4.03 7.90 15.27
C ARG A 154 4.31 6.69 14.36
N GLU A 155 4.65 6.92 13.10
CA GLU A 155 5.02 5.84 12.18
C GLU A 155 6.31 5.15 12.61
N ASN A 156 7.36 5.91 12.93
CA ASN A 156 8.64 5.37 13.40
C ASN A 156 8.50 4.58 14.70
N PHE A 157 7.61 5.03 15.60
CA PHE A 157 7.24 4.26 16.79
C PHE A 157 6.63 2.91 16.38
N ALA A 158 5.62 2.92 15.50
CA ALA A 158 4.98 1.69 15.03
C ALA A 158 5.94 0.76 14.27
N ILE A 159 6.87 1.30 13.48
CA ILE A 159 7.93 0.53 12.80
C ILE A 159 8.85 -0.12 13.85
N ASN A 160 9.28 0.64 14.87
CA ASN A 160 10.14 0.10 15.92
C ASN A 160 9.47 -1.09 16.62
N GLN A 161 8.18 -0.97 16.95
CA GLN A 161 7.40 -2.04 17.56
C GLN A 161 7.45 -3.34 16.75
N MET A 162 7.45 -3.27 15.41
CA MET A 162 7.51 -4.45 14.54
C MET A 162 8.76 -5.31 14.74
N SER A 163 9.85 -4.76 15.27
CA SER A 163 11.13 -5.48 15.43
C SER A 163 11.51 -5.71 16.90
N LEU A 164 10.67 -5.31 17.85
CA LEU A 164 10.93 -5.55 19.27
C LEU A 164 10.64 -7.01 19.63
N ALA A 165 11.60 -7.65 20.31
CA ALA A 165 11.51 -9.06 20.68
C ALA A 165 10.32 -9.38 21.61
N GLU A 166 9.83 -8.41 22.37
CA GLU A 166 8.62 -8.57 23.21
C GLU A 166 7.35 -8.82 22.38
N ASN A 167 7.36 -8.45 21.10
CA ASN A 167 6.26 -8.63 20.17
C ASN A 167 6.45 -9.88 19.30
N GLU A 168 7.37 -10.81 19.60
CA GLU A 168 7.68 -11.95 18.72
C GLU A 168 6.48 -12.87 18.42
N GLU A 169 5.49 -12.91 19.30
CA GLU A 169 4.26 -13.70 19.14
C GLU A 169 3.22 -13.00 18.24
N GLU A 170 3.43 -11.72 17.93
CA GLU A 170 2.51 -10.92 17.14
C GLU A 170 2.60 -11.21 15.65
N SER A 171 1.44 -11.28 15.00
CA SER A 171 1.37 -11.58 13.56
C SER A 171 2.05 -10.56 12.64
N TRP A 172 2.27 -9.35 13.15
CA TRP A 172 2.88 -8.22 12.46
C TRP A 172 4.36 -8.02 12.83
N TYR A 173 4.91 -8.87 13.71
CA TYR A 173 6.33 -8.86 14.04
C TYR A 173 7.18 -9.27 12.83
N ILE A 174 8.29 -8.57 12.66
CA ILE A 174 9.22 -8.71 11.54
C ILE A 174 10.54 -9.21 12.10
N GLY A 175 10.64 -10.54 12.19
CA GLY A 175 11.88 -11.25 12.47
C GLY A 175 12.35 -12.08 11.28
N PRO A 176 13.52 -12.74 11.39
CA PRO A 176 14.08 -13.59 10.34
C PRO A 176 13.10 -14.67 9.85
N GLN A 177 12.30 -15.25 10.74
CA GLN A 177 11.30 -16.26 10.41
C GLN A 177 10.18 -15.68 9.54
N ALA A 178 9.71 -14.46 9.84
CA ALA A 178 8.68 -13.79 9.04
C ALA A 178 9.19 -13.47 7.62
N ILE A 179 10.45 -13.02 7.52
CA ILE A 179 11.11 -12.74 6.22
C ILE A 179 11.36 -14.02 5.44
N ALA A 180 11.84 -15.08 6.09
CA ALA A 180 12.04 -16.40 5.48
C ALA A 180 10.71 -16.97 4.93
N LYS A 181 9.64 -16.86 5.71
CA LYS A 181 8.29 -17.25 5.27
C LYS A 181 7.82 -16.41 4.09
N TYR A 182 7.98 -15.09 4.14
CA TYR A 182 7.61 -14.21 3.03
C TYR A 182 8.38 -14.55 1.75
N TYR A 183 9.69 -14.75 1.85
CA TYR A 183 10.55 -15.19 0.75
C TYR A 183 10.04 -16.50 0.16
N GLU A 184 9.73 -17.49 1.00
CA GLU A 184 9.24 -18.78 0.51
C GLU A 184 7.90 -18.65 -0.22
N GLU A 185 6.95 -17.90 0.34
CA GLU A 185 5.60 -17.81 -0.20
C GLU A 185 5.47 -16.87 -1.41
N ASN A 186 6.32 -15.85 -1.53
CA ASN A 186 6.12 -14.75 -2.49
C ASN A 186 7.25 -14.58 -3.50
N MET A 187 8.41 -15.21 -3.30
CA MET A 187 9.53 -15.12 -4.24
C MET A 187 9.67 -16.40 -5.05
N GLU A 188 9.76 -16.21 -6.36
CA GLU A 188 10.01 -17.27 -7.33
C GLU A 188 11.40 -17.08 -7.92
N PRO A 189 12.14 -18.15 -8.20
CA PRO A 189 13.47 -18.05 -8.81
C PRO A 189 13.39 -17.42 -10.19
N ASP A 190 14.49 -16.86 -10.69
CA ASP A 190 14.56 -16.42 -12.08
C ASP A 190 14.71 -17.61 -13.02
N LEU A 191 14.11 -17.49 -14.20
CA LEU A 191 14.17 -18.51 -15.24
C LEU A 191 15.19 -18.12 -16.32
N ARG A 192 16.00 -19.08 -16.78
CA ARG A 192 16.83 -18.97 -17.98
C ARG A 192 16.12 -19.69 -19.12
N THR A 193 15.64 -18.94 -20.11
CA THR A 193 14.77 -19.48 -21.17
C THR A 193 15.00 -18.82 -22.52
N ILE A 194 15.06 -19.63 -23.57
CA ILE A 194 14.95 -19.16 -24.95
C ILE A 194 13.47 -18.97 -25.25
N LYS A 195 12.98 -17.74 -25.09
CA LYS A 195 11.60 -17.35 -25.34
C LYS A 195 11.49 -16.55 -26.64
N ILE A 196 10.79 -17.11 -27.61
CA ILE A 196 10.61 -16.52 -28.95
C ILE A 196 9.14 -16.18 -29.13
N ARG A 197 8.88 -14.90 -29.44
CA ARG A 197 7.55 -14.31 -29.59
C ARG A 197 7.23 -14.09 -31.05
N PHE A 198 6.03 -14.49 -31.45
CA PHE A 198 5.49 -14.34 -32.80
C PHE A 198 4.16 -13.61 -32.78
N THR A 199 3.91 -12.81 -33.81
CA THR A 199 2.66 -12.07 -34.01
C THR A 199 1.49 -12.96 -34.43
N SER A 200 1.78 -14.07 -35.10
CA SER A 200 0.76 -15.02 -35.56
C SER A 200 1.27 -16.47 -35.53
N GLU A 201 0.34 -17.41 -35.46
CA GLU A 201 0.67 -18.84 -35.53
C GLU A 201 1.31 -19.24 -36.87
N PRO A 202 0.82 -18.77 -38.04
CA PRO A 202 1.48 -19.05 -39.31
C PRO A 202 2.93 -18.58 -39.37
N ASP A 203 3.26 -17.41 -38.80
CA ASP A 203 4.65 -16.92 -38.78
C ASP A 203 5.56 -17.88 -38.00
N ALA A 204 5.09 -18.32 -36.83
CA ALA A 204 5.82 -19.29 -36.00
C ALA A 204 6.00 -20.63 -36.75
N ARG A 205 4.96 -21.12 -37.41
CA ARG A 205 5.01 -22.36 -38.20
C ARG A 205 5.97 -22.23 -39.38
N ASN A 206 5.97 -21.10 -40.09
CA ASN A 206 6.89 -20.86 -41.21
C ASN A 206 8.35 -20.89 -40.76
N ILE A 207 8.67 -20.33 -39.58
CA ILE A 207 10.03 -20.39 -39.01
C ILE A 207 10.40 -21.83 -38.66
N MET A 208 9.51 -22.59 -38.02
CA MET A 208 9.74 -24.01 -37.75
C MET A 208 9.96 -24.80 -39.05
N GLU A 209 9.12 -24.59 -40.06
CA GLU A 209 9.21 -25.25 -41.36
C GLU A 209 10.50 -24.91 -42.11
N SER A 210 10.99 -23.66 -42.01
CA SER A 210 12.28 -23.26 -42.62
C SER A 210 13.46 -24.06 -42.07
N LEU A 211 13.33 -24.57 -40.85
CA LEU A 211 14.29 -25.43 -40.18
C LEU A 211 13.92 -26.92 -40.29
N ASN A 212 12.92 -27.30 -41.09
CA ASN A 212 12.41 -28.67 -41.16
C ASN A 212 11.93 -29.22 -39.79
N LEU A 213 11.39 -28.37 -38.91
CA LEU A 213 10.90 -28.75 -37.59
C LEU A 213 9.40 -29.03 -37.62
N VAL A 214 8.97 -30.07 -36.90
CA VAL A 214 7.56 -30.47 -36.78
C VAL A 214 7.24 -30.87 -35.35
N GLY A 215 6.24 -30.22 -34.76
CA GLY A 215 5.60 -30.71 -33.54
C GLY A 215 4.60 -31.82 -33.83
N ARG A 216 4.65 -32.92 -33.08
CA ARG A 216 3.73 -34.05 -33.23
C ARG A 216 2.76 -34.17 -32.04
N SER A 217 1.69 -34.94 -32.23
CA SER A 217 0.61 -35.13 -31.24
C SER A 217 1.03 -35.89 -29.99
N ASP A 218 2.18 -36.54 -30.03
CA ASP A 218 2.82 -37.20 -28.89
C ASP A 218 3.58 -36.22 -27.97
N GLY A 219 3.58 -34.92 -28.30
CA GLY A 219 4.15 -33.88 -27.44
C GLY A 219 5.62 -33.59 -27.69
N PHE A 220 6.24 -34.15 -28.73
CA PHE A 220 7.66 -33.96 -29.00
C PHE A 220 7.93 -33.19 -30.30
N LEU A 221 9.15 -32.64 -30.40
CA LEU A 221 9.64 -31.94 -31.57
C LEU A 221 10.49 -32.90 -32.42
N TYR A 222 10.27 -32.85 -33.72
CA TYR A 222 10.89 -33.74 -34.68
C TYR A 222 11.56 -32.94 -35.79
N ARG A 223 12.61 -33.53 -36.38
CA ARG A 223 13.15 -33.10 -37.67
C ARG A 223 12.49 -33.89 -38.79
N TYR A 224 12.01 -33.19 -39.81
CA TYR A 224 11.58 -33.80 -41.06
C TYR A 224 12.79 -34.25 -41.88
N THR A 225 12.76 -35.50 -42.36
CA THR A 225 13.86 -36.14 -43.10
C THR A 225 13.41 -36.67 -44.48
N GLY A 226 12.18 -36.37 -44.88
CA GLY A 226 11.67 -36.80 -46.19
C GLY A 226 12.26 -36.01 -47.36
N THR A 227 11.91 -36.43 -48.57
CA THR A 227 12.50 -35.91 -49.81
C THR A 227 11.71 -34.77 -50.47
N LYS A 228 10.49 -34.49 -49.99
CA LYS A 228 9.65 -33.40 -50.51
C LYS A 228 9.83 -32.16 -49.63
N PRO A 229 9.65 -30.93 -50.17
CA PRO A 229 9.54 -29.75 -49.33
C PRO A 229 8.51 -29.95 -48.21
N ILE A 230 8.85 -29.56 -46.98
CA ILE A 230 8.03 -29.83 -45.79
C ILE A 230 6.61 -29.26 -45.90
N ASN A 231 6.46 -28.11 -46.55
CA ASN A 231 5.17 -27.45 -46.81
C ASN A 231 4.28 -28.19 -47.83
N GLU A 232 4.81 -29.19 -48.54
CA GLU A 232 4.07 -30.07 -49.45
C GLU A 232 3.70 -31.41 -48.79
N VAL A 233 4.08 -31.63 -47.54
CA VAL A 233 3.85 -32.88 -46.81
C VAL A 233 2.49 -32.83 -46.11
N THR A 234 1.64 -33.81 -46.39
CA THR A 234 0.29 -33.88 -45.83
C THR A 234 0.21 -34.67 -44.52
N ARG A 235 1.23 -35.49 -44.21
CA ARG A 235 1.30 -36.29 -42.98
C ARG A 235 2.73 -36.51 -42.53
N PHE A 236 2.95 -36.30 -41.23
CA PHE A 236 4.21 -36.61 -40.54
C PHE A 236 4.06 -37.89 -39.72
N ASP A 237 5.02 -38.79 -39.85
CA ASP A 237 5.07 -40.09 -39.15
C ASP A 237 6.52 -40.56 -38.97
N GLU A 238 6.70 -41.76 -38.41
CA GLU A 238 8.02 -42.34 -38.11
C GLU A 238 8.88 -42.63 -39.35
N THR A 239 8.29 -42.62 -40.55
CA THR A 239 9.03 -42.89 -41.80
C THR A 239 9.66 -41.63 -42.40
N ASN A 240 9.18 -40.45 -42.01
CA ASN A 240 9.61 -39.17 -42.57
C ASN A 240 9.99 -38.12 -41.51
N THR A 241 10.01 -38.50 -40.24
CA THR A 241 10.45 -37.65 -39.13
C THR A 241 11.32 -38.43 -38.14
N VAL A 242 12.27 -37.73 -37.52
CA VAL A 242 13.12 -38.25 -36.43
C VAL A 242 12.95 -37.36 -35.21
N LYS A 243 12.69 -37.96 -34.05
CA LYS A 243 12.54 -37.23 -32.78
C LYS A 243 13.86 -36.56 -32.44
N LEU A 244 13.81 -35.27 -32.09
CA LEU A 244 15.01 -34.56 -31.66
C LEU A 244 15.43 -35.01 -30.26
N THR A 245 16.74 -35.14 -30.08
CA THR A 245 17.38 -35.21 -28.77
C THR A 245 17.35 -33.84 -28.07
N ASN A 246 17.59 -33.78 -26.76
CA ASN A 246 17.59 -32.52 -26.02
C ASN A 246 18.59 -31.49 -26.59
N ASP A 247 19.80 -31.93 -26.93
CA ASP A 247 20.82 -31.07 -27.56
C ASP A 247 20.33 -30.52 -28.91
N GLU A 248 19.72 -31.38 -29.75
CA GLU A 248 19.19 -30.94 -31.03
C GLU A 248 17.98 -30.00 -30.88
N VAL A 249 17.18 -30.15 -29.82
CA VAL A 249 16.12 -29.20 -29.48
C VAL A 249 16.73 -27.84 -29.15
N ILE A 250 17.75 -27.79 -28.29
CA ILE A 250 18.40 -26.52 -27.92
C ILE A 250 18.97 -25.82 -29.15
N VAL A 251 19.69 -26.56 -30.01
CA VAL A 251 20.21 -26.03 -31.29
C VAL A 251 19.07 -25.50 -32.16
N ALA A 252 17.97 -26.23 -32.27
CA ALA A 252 16.79 -25.78 -33.03
C ALA A 252 16.21 -24.47 -32.46
N PHE A 253 16.17 -24.31 -31.14
CA PHE A 253 15.71 -23.08 -30.49
C PHE A 253 16.67 -21.91 -30.67
N ILE A 254 17.98 -22.14 -30.65
CA ILE A 254 18.99 -21.14 -30.99
C ILE A 254 18.80 -20.67 -32.44
N GLN A 255 18.64 -21.61 -33.38
CA GLN A 255 18.40 -21.29 -34.80
C GLN A 255 17.12 -20.47 -34.99
N MET A 256 16.02 -20.85 -34.33
CA MET A 256 14.78 -20.07 -34.36
C MET A 256 14.97 -18.68 -33.75
N TYR A 257 15.67 -18.56 -32.62
CA TYR A 257 15.95 -17.29 -31.97
C TYR A 257 16.73 -16.36 -32.90
N ASN A 258 17.80 -16.87 -33.52
CA ASN A 258 18.65 -16.11 -34.43
C ASN A 258 17.89 -15.65 -35.68
N LEU A 259 16.99 -16.48 -36.23
CA LEU A 259 16.14 -16.09 -37.37
C LEU A 259 15.15 -14.98 -37.04
N VAL A 260 14.62 -14.96 -35.81
CA VAL A 260 13.58 -14.00 -35.40
C VAL A 260 14.18 -12.71 -34.85
N TYR A 261 15.28 -12.81 -34.11
CA TYR A 261 15.87 -11.69 -33.37
C TYR A 261 17.24 -11.24 -33.86
N GLY A 262 17.88 -11.95 -34.80
CA GLY A 262 19.26 -11.68 -35.21
C GLY A 262 19.53 -10.26 -35.72
N ASP A 263 18.50 -9.56 -36.20
CA ASP A 263 18.62 -8.16 -36.64
C ASP A 263 18.57 -7.15 -35.47
N TYR A 264 18.14 -7.56 -34.28
CA TYR A 264 17.83 -6.67 -33.14
C TYR A 264 18.46 -7.10 -31.81
N ARG A 265 19.00 -8.32 -31.71
CA ARG A 265 19.61 -8.89 -30.51
C ARG A 265 20.91 -9.61 -30.84
N THR A 266 21.70 -9.91 -29.81
CA THR A 266 22.93 -10.68 -29.95
C THR A 266 22.61 -12.09 -30.40
N LEU A 267 23.26 -12.55 -31.47
CA LEU A 267 23.14 -13.92 -31.95
C LEU A 267 23.65 -14.91 -30.90
N LEU A 268 22.95 -16.03 -30.76
CA LEU A 268 23.38 -17.16 -29.94
C LEU A 268 24.21 -18.11 -30.81
N GLU A 269 25.39 -18.53 -30.35
CA GLU A 269 26.19 -19.51 -31.09
C GLU A 269 25.51 -20.87 -31.09
N GLU A 270 25.40 -21.54 -32.24
CA GLU A 270 24.74 -22.85 -32.36
C GLU A 270 25.47 -23.97 -31.59
N THR A 271 26.72 -23.73 -31.22
CA THR A 271 27.53 -24.64 -30.39
C THR A 271 27.64 -24.19 -28.93
N ALA A 272 26.87 -23.18 -28.53
CA ALA A 272 26.87 -22.67 -27.17
C ALA A 272 26.50 -23.79 -26.19
N THR A 273 27.33 -23.92 -25.16
CA THR A 273 27.07 -24.76 -24.00
C THR A 273 25.92 -24.17 -23.18
N ILE A 274 25.27 -25.01 -22.36
CA ILE A 274 24.24 -24.55 -21.42
C ILE A 274 24.73 -23.41 -20.54
N SER A 275 25.97 -23.52 -20.02
CA SER A 275 26.55 -22.49 -19.16
C SER A 275 26.73 -21.15 -19.89
N GLU A 276 27.08 -21.16 -21.18
CA GLU A 276 27.18 -19.94 -21.99
C GLU A 276 25.80 -19.31 -22.25
N LEU A 277 24.77 -20.13 -22.48
CA LEU A 277 23.39 -19.65 -22.61
C LEU A 277 22.86 -19.07 -21.29
N GLU A 278 23.12 -19.71 -20.16
CA GLU A 278 22.68 -19.26 -18.84
C GLU A 278 23.32 -17.94 -18.40
N ALA A 279 24.54 -17.67 -18.88
CA ALA A 279 25.24 -16.42 -18.66
C ALA A 279 24.70 -15.25 -19.50
N ASN A 280 23.83 -15.52 -20.49
CA ASN A 280 23.29 -14.49 -21.36
C ASN A 280 22.13 -13.72 -20.68
N PRO A 281 22.26 -12.39 -20.46
CA PRO A 281 21.22 -11.59 -19.83
C PRO A 281 19.90 -11.54 -20.62
N ASP A 282 19.93 -11.71 -21.95
CA ASP A 282 18.72 -11.68 -22.80
C ASP A 282 17.79 -12.89 -22.58
N LEU A 283 18.31 -13.95 -21.95
CA LEU A 283 17.58 -15.18 -21.65
C LEU A 283 17.03 -15.20 -20.21
N VAL A 284 17.31 -14.16 -19.41
CA VAL A 284 16.78 -14.01 -18.06
C VAL A 284 15.32 -13.57 -18.14
N VAL A 285 14.44 -14.33 -17.48
CA VAL A 285 13.04 -13.97 -17.30
C VAL A 285 12.75 -13.92 -15.82
N GLU A 286 12.65 -12.71 -15.29
CA GLU A 286 12.22 -12.45 -13.91
C GLU A 286 10.72 -12.74 -13.74
N TYR A 287 10.36 -13.47 -12.68
CA TYR A 287 8.96 -13.84 -12.41
C TYR A 287 8.04 -12.61 -12.31
N ALA A 288 8.41 -11.62 -11.49
CA ALA A 288 7.57 -10.45 -11.24
C ALA A 288 7.26 -9.67 -12.53
N THR A 289 8.27 -9.50 -13.39
CA THR A 289 8.19 -8.78 -14.66
C THR A 289 7.24 -9.48 -15.63
N ILE A 290 7.36 -10.80 -15.81
CA ILE A 290 6.47 -11.55 -16.70
C ILE A 290 5.07 -11.69 -16.10
N ASN A 291 4.92 -11.84 -14.78
CA ASN A 291 3.62 -11.97 -14.12
C ASN A 291 2.78 -10.70 -14.28
N ALA A 292 3.40 -9.53 -14.11
CA ALA A 292 2.75 -8.24 -14.32
C ALA A 292 2.31 -8.01 -15.79
N PHE A 293 3.02 -8.63 -16.75
CA PHE A 293 2.71 -8.53 -18.17
C PHE A 293 1.64 -9.55 -18.61
N ASN A 294 1.83 -10.83 -18.25
CA ASN A 294 0.99 -11.96 -18.67
C ASN A 294 1.05 -13.11 -17.64
N PRO A 295 0.09 -13.16 -16.69
CA PRO A 295 0.02 -14.21 -15.67
C PRO A 295 -0.13 -15.63 -16.24
N ASN A 296 -0.84 -15.78 -17.36
CA ASN A 296 -1.05 -17.09 -18.00
C ASN A 296 0.25 -17.65 -18.58
N LEU A 297 1.03 -16.79 -19.25
CA LEU A 297 2.36 -17.15 -19.75
C LEU A 297 3.30 -17.49 -18.59
N THR A 298 3.24 -16.72 -17.51
CA THR A 298 4.04 -16.94 -16.29
C THR A 298 3.75 -18.31 -15.69
N LYS A 299 2.46 -18.62 -15.49
CA LYS A 299 2.03 -19.94 -15.00
C LYS A 299 2.55 -21.07 -15.87
N PHE A 300 2.52 -20.91 -17.20
CA PHE A 300 3.05 -21.91 -18.10
C PHE A 300 4.57 -22.08 -17.94
N LEU A 301 5.32 -20.98 -18.01
CA LEU A 301 6.78 -20.95 -17.91
C LEU A 301 7.31 -21.57 -16.61
N TYR A 302 6.64 -21.30 -15.49
CA TYR A 302 7.14 -21.66 -14.17
C TYR A 302 6.56 -22.97 -13.61
N GLN A 303 5.29 -23.27 -13.92
CA GLN A 303 4.56 -24.39 -13.30
C GLN A 303 4.21 -25.52 -14.27
N SER A 304 4.09 -25.23 -15.58
CA SER A 304 3.67 -26.25 -16.57
C SER A 304 4.83 -26.81 -17.37
N LEU A 305 5.85 -25.99 -17.63
CA LEU A 305 7.05 -26.37 -18.35
C LEU A 305 8.19 -26.60 -17.34
N GLY A 306 8.88 -27.73 -17.46
CA GLY A 306 10.07 -28.01 -16.69
C GLY A 306 11.29 -27.27 -17.20
N THR A 307 12.43 -27.54 -16.58
CA THR A 307 13.78 -27.19 -17.00
C THR A 307 14.44 -28.37 -17.70
N LEU A 308 15.57 -28.15 -18.38
CA LEU A 308 16.33 -29.23 -19.03
C LEU A 308 16.65 -30.36 -18.04
N SER A 309 17.17 -30.01 -16.86
CA SER A 309 17.52 -30.98 -15.82
C SER A 309 16.31 -31.78 -15.30
N GLU A 310 15.15 -31.12 -15.15
CA GLU A 310 13.91 -31.82 -14.73
C GLU A 310 13.40 -32.76 -15.82
N SER A 311 13.58 -32.40 -17.09
CA SER A 311 13.24 -33.24 -18.24
C SER A 311 14.18 -34.44 -18.36
N GLU A 312 15.47 -34.26 -18.12
CA GLU A 312 16.43 -35.37 -18.09
C GLU A 312 16.15 -36.35 -16.95
N ALA A 313 15.71 -35.84 -15.79
CA ALA A 313 15.28 -36.68 -14.68
C ALA A 313 13.94 -37.39 -14.94
N ASN A 314 13.01 -36.76 -15.68
CA ASN A 314 11.66 -37.27 -15.95
C ASN A 314 11.22 -37.05 -17.43
N PRO A 315 11.78 -37.81 -18.39
CA PRO A 315 11.64 -37.51 -19.83
C PRO A 315 10.22 -37.64 -20.39
N GLU A 316 9.36 -38.42 -19.72
CA GLU A 316 8.00 -38.73 -20.16
C GLU A 316 6.94 -37.79 -19.55
N SER A 317 7.29 -37.03 -18.51
CA SER A 317 6.33 -36.21 -17.76
C SER A 317 6.73 -34.73 -17.61
N SER A 318 7.97 -34.38 -17.92
CA SER A 318 8.46 -33.00 -17.84
C SER A 318 9.10 -32.60 -19.17
N LEU A 319 8.39 -31.80 -19.96
CA LEU A 319 8.97 -31.14 -21.13
C LEU A 319 9.57 -29.80 -20.72
N PHE A 320 10.76 -29.50 -21.22
CA PHE A 320 11.40 -28.21 -21.02
C PHE A 320 11.19 -27.25 -22.20
N TYR A 321 10.43 -27.65 -23.22
CA TYR A 321 10.18 -26.84 -24.40
C TYR A 321 8.76 -27.00 -24.95
N THR A 322 8.30 -26.03 -25.74
CA THR A 322 7.07 -26.13 -26.53
C THR A 322 7.35 -26.79 -27.88
N TYR A 323 6.59 -27.82 -28.24
CA TYR A 323 6.73 -28.52 -29.52
C TYR A 323 5.89 -27.92 -30.65
N VAL A 324 4.94 -27.03 -30.34
CA VAL A 324 4.12 -26.26 -31.29
C VAL A 324 3.97 -24.82 -30.81
N PRO A 325 3.67 -23.86 -31.70
CA PRO A 325 3.44 -22.48 -31.29
C PRO A 325 2.32 -22.38 -30.25
N ALA A 326 2.67 -21.97 -29.05
CA ALA A 326 1.76 -21.95 -27.91
C ALA A 326 1.17 -20.55 -27.70
N LYS A 327 -0.15 -20.51 -27.49
CA LYS A 327 -0.91 -19.27 -27.39
C LYS A 327 -1.13 -18.90 -25.93
N TYR A 328 -0.60 -17.75 -25.50
CA TYR A 328 -0.82 -17.22 -24.15
C TYR A 328 -1.42 -15.82 -24.24
N TYR A 329 -2.71 -15.75 -24.52
CA TYR A 329 -3.37 -14.46 -24.61
C TYR A 329 -3.61 -13.88 -23.21
N GLY A 330 -3.31 -12.59 -23.08
CA GLY A 330 -3.63 -11.76 -21.94
C GLY A 330 -4.27 -10.45 -22.39
N SER A 331 -4.63 -9.59 -21.45
CA SER A 331 -5.20 -8.27 -21.77
C SER A 331 -4.25 -7.38 -22.60
N LYS A 332 -2.94 -7.67 -22.57
CA LYS A 332 -1.88 -6.92 -23.27
C LYS A 332 -1.07 -7.78 -24.26
N ASP A 333 -1.45 -9.04 -24.45
CA ASP A 333 -0.67 -9.98 -25.24
C ASP A 333 -1.55 -10.87 -26.10
N THR A 334 -1.34 -10.85 -27.41
CA THR A 334 -2.04 -11.71 -28.38
C THR A 334 -1.07 -12.56 -29.18
N SER A 335 0.10 -12.85 -28.60
CA SER A 335 1.22 -13.46 -29.32
C SER A 335 1.23 -14.97 -29.18
N TYR A 336 1.98 -15.61 -30.08
CA TYR A 336 2.33 -17.02 -30.01
C TYR A 336 3.78 -17.14 -29.56
N TYR A 337 4.10 -18.22 -28.86
CA TYR A 337 5.41 -18.42 -28.27
C TYR A 337 5.99 -19.78 -28.62
N MET A 338 7.28 -19.79 -28.93
CA MET A 338 8.13 -20.97 -28.81
C MET A 338 9.04 -20.76 -27.61
N ILE A 339 9.05 -21.70 -26.67
CA ILE A 339 9.75 -21.57 -25.39
C ILE A 339 10.64 -22.79 -25.18
N CYS A 340 11.86 -22.57 -24.69
CA CYS A 340 12.78 -23.61 -24.23
C CYS A 340 13.43 -23.16 -22.91
N ASN A 341 13.01 -23.76 -21.81
CA ASN A 341 13.48 -23.51 -20.46
C ASN A 341 14.77 -24.29 -20.18
N LEU A 342 15.87 -23.57 -20.02
CA LEU A 342 17.17 -24.16 -19.77
C LEU A 342 17.28 -24.53 -18.29
N SER A 343 17.16 -23.54 -17.40
CA SER A 343 17.31 -23.71 -15.96
C SER A 343 16.55 -22.64 -15.17
N LYS A 344 16.47 -22.86 -13.86
CA LYS A 344 16.00 -21.88 -12.87
C LYS A 344 17.18 -21.56 -11.95
N THR A 345 17.29 -20.32 -11.49
CA THR A 345 18.21 -20.03 -10.38
C THR A 345 17.82 -20.87 -9.18
N VAL A 346 18.79 -21.36 -8.44
CA VAL A 346 18.51 -22.09 -7.20
C VAL A 346 17.88 -21.11 -6.22
N LYS A 347 16.60 -21.30 -5.91
CA LYS A 347 15.96 -20.64 -4.78
C LYS A 347 16.58 -21.22 -3.52
N ALA A 348 17.01 -20.36 -2.60
CA ALA A 348 17.49 -20.83 -1.32
C ALA A 348 16.34 -21.51 -0.58
N ASP A 349 16.59 -22.66 0.04
CA ASP A 349 15.55 -23.32 0.83
C ASP A 349 15.47 -22.65 2.20
N THR A 350 14.36 -21.96 2.45
CA THR A 350 14.05 -21.35 3.74
C THR A 350 12.92 -22.09 4.47
N THR A 351 12.56 -23.28 4.01
CA THR A 351 11.59 -24.14 4.68
C THR A 351 12.10 -24.48 6.07
N ASP A 352 11.27 -24.27 7.09
CA ASP A 352 11.62 -24.50 8.50
C ASP A 352 12.88 -23.75 8.98
N PHE A 353 13.17 -22.57 8.40
CA PHE A 353 14.30 -21.74 8.82
C PHE A 353 14.17 -21.32 10.30
N ASP A 354 15.21 -21.61 11.09
CA ASP A 354 15.30 -21.32 12.54
C ASP A 354 16.63 -20.61 12.89
N GLY A 355 17.14 -19.80 11.96
CA GLY A 355 18.39 -19.03 12.14
C GLY A 355 18.14 -17.57 12.53
N ASP A 356 19.23 -16.83 12.73
CA ASP A 356 19.20 -15.38 12.96
C ASP A 356 19.24 -14.56 11.65
N GLU A 357 19.17 -13.24 11.78
CA GLU A 357 19.26 -12.30 10.65
C GLU A 357 20.53 -12.52 9.82
N ALA A 358 21.68 -12.73 10.47
CA ALA A 358 22.95 -12.91 9.78
C ALA A 358 22.95 -14.20 8.93
N ALA A 359 22.40 -15.29 9.47
CA ALA A 359 22.22 -16.54 8.74
C ALA A 359 21.27 -16.37 7.55
N LEU A 360 20.17 -15.64 7.71
CA LEU A 360 19.23 -15.43 6.61
C LEU A 360 19.81 -14.52 5.52
N LYS A 361 20.48 -13.43 5.90
CA LYS A 361 21.18 -12.55 4.96
C LYS A 361 22.26 -13.28 4.18
N ALA A 362 22.96 -14.24 4.79
CA ALA A 362 23.92 -15.09 4.09
C ALA A 362 23.25 -16.08 3.13
N LEU A 363 22.02 -16.50 3.43
CA LEU A 363 21.27 -17.50 2.65
C LEU A 363 20.56 -16.88 1.43
N ILE A 364 19.85 -15.77 1.60
CA ILE A 364 19.06 -15.13 0.52
C ILE A 364 19.69 -13.86 -0.05
N GLY A 365 20.74 -13.33 0.60
CA GLY A 365 21.38 -12.06 0.26
C GLY A 365 20.84 -10.88 1.07
N ALA A 366 21.75 -9.98 1.50
CA ALA A 366 21.40 -8.81 2.32
C ALA A 366 20.43 -7.86 1.61
N ASP A 367 20.70 -7.52 0.35
CA ASP A 367 19.83 -6.61 -0.43
C ASP A 367 18.40 -7.15 -0.55
N LEU A 368 18.24 -8.46 -0.71
CA LEU A 368 16.92 -9.09 -0.82
C LEU A 368 16.22 -9.15 0.54
N TYR A 369 16.97 -9.45 1.61
CA TYR A 369 16.45 -9.38 2.98
C TYR A 369 15.87 -8.00 3.28
N GLU A 370 16.66 -6.94 3.07
CA GLU A 370 16.26 -5.56 3.37
C GLU A 370 15.06 -5.12 2.53
N LYS A 371 15.02 -5.54 1.26
CA LYS A 371 13.86 -5.29 0.38
C LYS A 371 12.59 -5.97 0.88
N ILE A 372 12.68 -7.22 1.34
CA ILE A 372 11.53 -7.96 1.87
C ILE A 372 11.08 -7.32 3.19
N GLU A 373 12.01 -7.03 4.09
CA GLU A 373 11.75 -6.34 5.35
C GLU A 373 10.99 -5.04 5.13
N GLN A 374 11.50 -4.16 4.26
CA GLN A 374 10.82 -2.91 3.90
C GLN A 374 9.44 -3.15 3.28
N THR A 375 9.28 -4.20 2.46
CA THR A 375 7.98 -4.53 1.85
C THR A 375 6.95 -4.93 2.91
N ILE A 376 7.37 -5.67 3.94
CA ILE A 376 6.50 -6.08 5.05
C ILE A 376 6.15 -4.86 5.90
N ILE A 377 7.13 -4.00 6.23
CA ILE A 377 6.91 -2.73 6.95
C ILE A 377 5.86 -1.89 6.21
N ASP A 378 6.08 -1.64 4.91
CA ASP A 378 5.17 -0.86 4.07
C ASP A 378 3.76 -1.44 4.03
N THR A 379 3.64 -2.77 4.04
CA THR A 379 2.35 -3.46 4.01
C THR A 379 1.61 -3.29 5.34
N ASN A 380 2.30 -3.40 6.46
CA ASN A 380 1.73 -3.17 7.78
C ASN A 380 1.31 -1.70 7.96
N LEU A 381 2.14 -0.74 7.57
CA LEU A 381 1.81 0.70 7.67
C LEU A 381 0.61 1.10 6.80
N LYS A 382 0.40 0.43 5.66
CA LYS A 382 -0.77 0.64 4.79
C LYS A 382 -2.04 -0.02 5.33
N SER A 383 -1.94 -0.88 6.33
CA SER A 383 -3.09 -1.51 6.96
C SER A 383 -3.86 -0.48 7.79
N THR A 384 -5.17 -0.36 7.52
CA THR A 384 -6.04 0.59 8.22
C THR A 384 -6.00 0.35 9.72
N GLY A 385 -5.69 1.39 10.49
CA GLY A 385 -5.69 1.34 11.95
C GLY A 385 -4.43 0.73 12.59
N PHE A 386 -3.45 0.25 11.81
CA PHE A 386 -2.24 -0.36 12.38
C PHE A 386 -1.47 0.60 13.29
N VAL A 387 -1.11 1.79 12.78
CA VAL A 387 -0.40 2.81 13.57
C VAL A 387 -1.25 3.24 14.77
N SER A 388 -2.56 3.43 14.57
CA SER A 388 -3.49 3.81 15.64
C SER A 388 -3.53 2.78 16.77
N ALA A 389 -3.57 1.49 16.45
CA ALA A 389 -3.60 0.42 17.44
C ALA A 389 -2.31 0.39 18.28
N ARG A 390 -1.14 0.57 17.64
CA ARG A 390 0.14 0.69 18.37
C ARG A 390 0.17 1.89 19.31
N LEU A 391 -0.42 3.01 18.92
CA LEU A 391 -0.51 4.18 19.78
C LEU A 391 -1.51 3.99 20.92
N VAL A 392 -2.62 3.26 20.71
CA VAL A 392 -3.54 2.88 21.79
C VAL A 392 -2.82 2.02 22.84
N GLU A 393 -2.15 0.95 22.40
CA GLU A 393 -1.35 0.08 23.27
C GLU A 393 -0.31 0.89 24.04
N PHE A 394 0.39 1.80 23.36
CA PHE A 394 1.38 2.66 23.98
C PHE A 394 0.77 3.57 25.05
N ARG A 395 -0.33 4.28 24.75
CA ARG A 395 -1.03 5.11 25.75
C ARG A 395 -1.54 4.29 26.94
N ASN A 396 -1.97 3.06 26.71
CA ASN A 396 -2.39 2.15 27.79
C ASN A 396 -1.21 1.76 28.71
N THR A 397 0.02 1.69 28.20
CA THR A 397 1.22 1.50 29.07
C THR A 397 1.55 2.72 29.93
N HIS A 398 0.95 3.87 29.61
CA HIS A 398 1.09 5.15 30.31
C HIS A 398 -0.17 5.51 31.10
N ASP A 399 -0.97 4.51 31.51
CA ASP A 399 -2.18 4.68 32.32
C ASP A 399 -3.13 5.78 31.79
N PHE A 400 -3.26 5.89 30.46
CA PHE A 400 -4.10 6.90 29.84
C PHE A 400 -5.58 6.74 30.21
N GLN A 401 -6.19 7.81 30.70
CA GLN A 401 -7.59 7.87 31.06
C GLN A 401 -8.23 9.18 30.57
N LEU A 402 -9.39 9.06 29.94
CA LEU A 402 -10.31 10.16 29.65
C LEU A 402 -11.24 10.38 30.82
N LEU A 403 -11.41 11.65 31.19
CA LEU A 403 -12.30 12.12 32.26
C LEU A 403 -13.46 12.97 31.70
N ASP A 404 -13.46 13.23 30.39
CA ASP A 404 -14.57 13.84 29.66
C ASP A 404 -15.44 12.75 29.02
N TYR A 405 -16.68 12.65 29.48
CA TYR A 405 -17.63 11.62 29.04
C TYR A 405 -17.84 11.58 27.51
N TYR A 406 -17.94 12.74 26.86
CA TYR A 406 -18.20 12.78 25.42
C TYR A 406 -16.96 12.39 24.62
N LEU A 407 -15.77 12.85 25.03
CA LEU A 407 -14.52 12.45 24.39
C LEU A 407 -14.24 10.96 24.62
N ALA A 408 -14.63 10.40 25.76
CA ALA A 408 -14.56 8.97 26.02
C ALA A 408 -15.43 8.15 25.07
N ILE A 409 -16.66 8.60 24.79
CA ILE A 409 -17.52 7.98 23.76
C ILE A 409 -16.85 8.05 22.39
N ASP A 410 -16.33 9.22 22.01
CA ASP A 410 -15.66 9.37 20.72
C ASP A 410 -14.42 8.47 20.63
N TYR A 411 -13.69 8.28 21.73
CA TYR A 411 -12.52 7.43 21.79
C TYR A 411 -12.84 5.95 21.58
N GLN A 412 -14.09 5.51 21.81
CA GLN A 412 -14.51 4.15 21.45
C GLN A 412 -14.47 3.88 19.94
N SER A 413 -14.38 4.92 19.10
CA SER A 413 -14.11 4.76 17.67
C SER A 413 -12.66 4.42 17.35
N VAL A 414 -11.74 4.71 18.28
CA VAL A 414 -10.30 4.46 18.20
C VAL A 414 -9.94 3.17 18.93
N ASP A 415 -10.48 2.99 20.14
CA ASP A 415 -10.36 1.81 20.98
C ASP A 415 -11.76 1.34 21.41
N SER A 416 -12.31 0.37 20.71
CA SER A 416 -13.68 -0.10 20.95
C SER A 416 -13.89 -0.79 22.30
N GLU A 417 -12.81 -1.16 22.99
CA GLU A 417 -12.86 -1.80 24.31
C GLU A 417 -12.69 -0.77 25.44
N TYR A 418 -12.48 0.51 25.11
CA TYR A 418 -12.30 1.55 26.10
C TYR A 418 -13.56 1.81 26.92
N GLU A 419 -13.41 1.74 28.24
CA GLU A 419 -14.42 2.11 29.22
C GLU A 419 -13.90 3.24 30.11
N MET A 420 -14.69 4.30 30.27
CA MET A 420 -14.34 5.40 31.16
C MET A 420 -14.46 4.95 32.62
N GLU A 421 -13.43 5.21 33.42
CA GLU A 421 -13.47 4.96 34.86
C GLU A 421 -13.99 6.19 35.63
N GLY A 422 -14.97 5.96 36.52
CA GLY A 422 -15.52 6.99 37.41
C GLY A 422 -16.46 7.99 36.73
N ASP A 423 -16.82 9.04 37.47
CA ASP A 423 -17.86 9.99 37.06
C ASP A 423 -17.31 11.20 36.27
N GLY A 424 -16.01 11.24 35.97
CA GLY A 424 -15.33 12.36 35.31
C GLY A 424 -14.73 13.41 36.26
N HIS A 425 -14.30 14.56 35.73
CA HIS A 425 -13.67 15.63 36.51
C HIS A 425 -14.10 17.04 36.08
N ALA A 426 -14.19 17.98 37.03
CA ALA A 426 -14.76 19.31 36.77
C ALA A 426 -13.94 20.18 35.82
N THR A 427 -12.62 19.94 35.69
CA THR A 427 -11.71 20.76 34.88
C THR A 427 -10.73 19.95 34.04
N THR A 428 -10.60 18.66 34.30
CA THR A 428 -9.56 17.80 33.71
C THR A 428 -10.21 16.91 32.68
N VAL A 429 -9.70 16.92 31.44
CA VAL A 429 -10.23 16.14 30.33
C VAL A 429 -9.57 14.77 30.20
N ALA A 430 -8.30 14.66 30.58
CA ALA A 430 -7.55 13.42 30.52
C ALA A 430 -6.37 13.41 31.49
N THR A 431 -5.89 12.21 31.81
CA THR A 431 -4.67 11.93 32.56
C THR A 431 -3.88 10.84 31.87
N TYR A 432 -2.56 10.84 32.06
CA TYR A 432 -1.64 9.76 31.69
C TYR A 432 -0.42 9.91 32.59
N ASP A 433 0.18 8.80 33.02
CA ASP A 433 1.21 8.77 34.06
C ASP A 433 0.84 9.65 35.28
N GLU A 434 1.64 10.66 35.60
CA GLU A 434 1.37 11.66 36.64
C GLU A 434 0.89 13.01 36.05
N GLU A 435 0.68 13.09 34.74
CA GLU A 435 0.28 14.29 34.02
C GLU A 435 -1.24 14.42 33.89
N SER A 436 -1.70 15.66 33.77
CA SER A 436 -3.13 15.96 33.60
C SER A 436 -3.34 17.06 32.57
N ILE A 437 -4.33 16.87 31.71
CA ILE A 437 -4.74 17.84 30.71
C ILE A 437 -6.07 18.45 31.14
N THR A 438 -6.08 19.77 31.28
CA THR A 438 -7.28 20.54 31.60
C THR A 438 -8.05 20.97 30.36
N ALA A 439 -9.34 21.29 30.52
CA ALA A 439 -10.17 21.85 29.47
C ALA A 439 -9.56 23.14 28.87
N ASP A 440 -8.95 23.99 29.71
CA ASP A 440 -8.26 25.21 29.27
C ASP A 440 -7.01 24.92 28.43
N GLN A 441 -6.24 23.88 28.80
CA GLN A 441 -5.08 23.46 28.02
C GLN A 441 -5.52 22.93 26.64
N LEU A 442 -6.55 22.09 26.59
CA LEU A 442 -7.09 21.57 25.33
C LEU A 442 -7.63 22.71 24.45
N LEU A 443 -8.41 23.64 25.02
CA LEU A 443 -8.90 24.84 24.32
C LEU A 443 -7.74 25.66 23.75
N THR A 444 -6.72 25.93 24.56
CA THR A 444 -5.55 26.72 24.15
C THR A 444 -4.78 26.02 23.04
N TYR A 445 -4.56 24.71 23.17
CA TYR A 445 -3.88 23.91 22.18
C TYR A 445 -4.61 23.95 20.83
N ALA A 446 -5.91 23.62 20.81
CA ALA A 446 -6.72 23.62 19.59
C ALA A 446 -6.79 25.01 18.95
N MET A 447 -7.01 26.07 19.73
CA MET A 447 -7.07 27.45 19.22
C MET A 447 -5.75 27.91 18.59
N ASN A 448 -4.60 27.45 19.09
CA ASN A 448 -3.30 27.74 18.49
C ASN A 448 -3.12 27.05 17.14
N GLN A 449 -3.80 25.93 16.89
CA GLN A 449 -3.77 25.26 15.59
C GLN A 449 -4.75 25.88 14.61
N ASN A 450 -6.05 26.01 14.96
CA ASN A 450 -7.06 26.44 13.98
C ASN A 450 -8.21 27.30 14.54
N ALA A 451 -7.88 28.35 15.30
CA ALA A 451 -8.87 29.31 15.78
C ALA A 451 -9.86 29.84 14.71
N PRO A 452 -9.44 30.18 13.47
CA PRO A 452 -10.37 30.67 12.45
C PRO A 452 -11.44 29.64 12.06
N LEU A 453 -11.10 28.35 12.02
CA LEU A 453 -12.04 27.29 11.68
C LEU A 453 -13.06 27.08 12.80
N TYR A 454 -12.63 27.02 14.06
CA TYR A 454 -13.56 26.88 15.19
C TYR A 454 -14.45 28.10 15.34
N LEU A 455 -13.93 29.31 15.08
CA LEU A 455 -14.77 30.51 15.03
C LEU A 455 -15.80 30.42 13.90
N LEU A 456 -15.43 29.91 12.73
CA LEU A 456 -16.36 29.71 11.62
C LEU A 456 -17.49 28.76 12.05
N TYR A 457 -17.19 27.61 12.63
CA TYR A 457 -18.20 26.66 13.11
C TYR A 457 -19.12 27.29 14.16
N ALA A 458 -18.55 27.90 15.20
CA ALA A 458 -19.32 28.53 16.28
C ALA A 458 -20.18 29.70 15.80
N SER A 459 -19.78 30.38 14.72
CA SER A 459 -20.51 31.53 14.17
C SER A 459 -21.65 31.14 13.23
N GLN A 460 -21.61 29.99 12.56
CA GLN A 460 -22.51 29.66 11.45
C GLN A 460 -23.99 29.71 11.84
N LEU A 461 -24.37 28.98 12.88
CA LEU A 461 -25.76 28.92 13.32
C LEU A 461 -26.21 30.25 13.92
N LYS A 462 -25.35 30.90 14.71
CA LYS A 462 -25.63 32.18 15.37
C LYS A 462 -25.82 33.31 14.36
N ALA A 463 -24.99 33.37 13.32
CA ALA A 463 -25.12 34.33 12.24
C ALA A 463 -26.41 34.09 11.42
N LEU A 464 -26.75 32.82 11.14
CA LEU A 464 -27.99 32.47 10.44
C LEU A 464 -29.22 32.87 11.26
N GLN A 465 -29.22 32.59 12.56
CA GLN A 465 -30.30 32.99 13.48
C GLN A 465 -30.41 34.52 13.53
N ALA A 466 -29.31 35.23 13.75
CA ALA A 466 -29.33 36.69 13.80
C ALA A 466 -29.88 37.34 12.51
N ALA A 467 -29.57 36.77 11.34
CA ALA A 467 -29.99 37.32 10.07
C ALA A 467 -31.41 36.92 9.63
N TYR A 468 -31.88 35.72 9.97
CA TYR A 468 -33.07 35.12 9.34
C TYR A 468 -34.07 34.49 10.33
N TYR A 469 -33.85 34.58 11.64
CA TYR A 469 -34.76 33.95 12.61
C TYR A 469 -36.21 34.39 12.42
N ASP A 470 -36.45 35.69 12.29
CA ASP A 470 -37.80 36.23 12.09
C ASP A 470 -38.40 35.78 10.75
N ASP A 471 -37.60 35.70 9.69
CA ASP A 471 -38.05 35.24 8.37
C ASP A 471 -38.44 33.76 8.36
N VAL A 472 -37.74 32.92 9.14
CA VAL A 472 -37.95 31.46 9.18
C VAL A 472 -39.02 31.06 10.20
N TYR A 473 -38.97 31.62 11.40
CA TYR A 473 -39.77 31.19 12.55
C TYR A 473 -40.89 32.18 12.91
N CYS A 474 -40.87 33.39 12.36
CA CYS A 474 -41.91 34.39 12.57
C CYS A 474 -42.53 34.93 11.25
N PRO A 475 -43.14 34.07 10.41
CA PRO A 475 -43.71 34.51 9.12
C PRO A 475 -44.89 35.48 9.26
N ASN A 476 -45.45 35.65 10.46
CA ASN A 476 -46.48 36.65 10.76
C ASN A 476 -46.05 37.55 11.94
N PRO A 477 -45.46 38.73 11.70
CA PRO A 477 -44.85 39.59 12.72
C PRO A 477 -45.86 40.18 13.72
N THR A 478 -47.17 40.03 13.50
CA THR A 478 -48.21 40.46 14.45
C THR A 478 -48.59 39.42 15.51
N ALA A 479 -48.17 38.16 15.34
CA ALA A 479 -48.48 37.06 16.27
C ALA A 479 -47.28 36.60 17.12
N CYS A 480 -46.04 36.94 16.75
CA CYS A 480 -44.88 36.68 17.61
C CYS A 480 -44.77 37.76 18.69
N GLN A 481 -45.53 37.60 19.77
CA GLN A 481 -45.07 38.13 21.04
C GLN A 481 -44.04 37.14 21.58
N VAL A 482 -42.76 37.47 21.42
CA VAL A 482 -41.65 36.74 22.03
C VAL A 482 -41.68 37.02 23.53
N ASP A 483 -41.78 35.97 24.35
CA ASP A 483 -41.46 36.03 25.77
C ASP A 483 -39.96 35.74 25.90
N TYR A 484 -39.14 36.80 25.97
CA TYR A 484 -37.75 36.66 26.38
C TYR A 484 -37.73 36.65 27.91
N THR A 485 -37.87 35.46 28.51
CA THR A 485 -37.45 35.20 29.88
C THR A 485 -36.52 34.01 29.96
#